data_AF-A0A659ULH5-F1
#
_entry.id   AF-A0A659ULH5-F1
#
_cell.length_a   1.000
_cell.length_b   1.000
_cell.length_c   1.000
_cell.angle_alpha   90.00
_cell.angle_beta   90.00
_cell.angle_gamma   90.00
#
_symmetry.space_group_name_H-M   'P 1'
#
loop_
_entity.id
_entity.type
_entity.pdbx_description
1 polymer ?
#
loop_
_entity_poly.entity_id
_entity_poly.type
_entity_poly.pdbx_seq_one_letter_code
_entity_poly.pdbx_strand_id
1 'polypeptide(L)'
;ASFAIYFPKFVGSIYELLSAPVSYLEIVIAYVGGAATKSIILGLIILATASLFVPLQIEHPFWMLAFLILTAVTFSLFGFIIGIWAKSFEQLQLVPLLIVTPLTFLGGSFYSIHMLPGIWKTITLFNPVVYLIS
;
A
#
# COMPACT_ATOMS: atom_id res chain seq x y z
N ALA A 1 1.85 1.95 7.15
CA ALA A 1 2.54 1.10 8.13
C ALA A 1 3.97 1.57 8.43
N SER A 2 4.76 2.00 7.43
CA SER A 2 6.17 2.42 7.60
C SER A 2 6.40 3.42 8.73
N PHE A 3 5.67 4.53 8.72
CA PHE A 3 5.80 5.56 9.77
C PHE A 3 5.41 5.05 11.16
N ALA A 4 4.40 4.17 11.24
CA ALA A 4 3.87 3.69 12.51
C ALA A 4 4.89 2.87 13.32
N ILE A 5 5.73 2.06 12.64
CA ILE A 5 6.80 1.29 13.30
C ILE A 5 8.12 2.08 13.38
N TYR A 6 8.39 2.97 12.41
CA TYR A 6 9.61 3.79 12.43
C TYR A 6 9.59 4.84 13.53
N PHE A 7 8.45 5.44 13.85
CA PHE A 7 8.39 6.51 14.85
C PHE A 7 8.79 6.05 16.26
N PRO A 8 8.26 4.93 16.80
CA PRO A 8 8.77 4.36 18.05
C PRO A 8 10.26 4.00 18.00
N LYS A 9 10.76 3.55 16.84
CA LYS A 9 12.19 3.29 16.63
C LYS A 9 13.02 4.57 16.71
N PHE A 10 12.54 5.67 16.13
CA PHE A 10 13.20 6.96 16.13
C PHE A 10 13.26 7.60 17.53
N VAL A 11 12.15 7.51 18.29
CA VAL A 11 12.06 8.07 19.66
C VAL A 11 12.74 7.15 20.70
N GLY A 12 13.02 5.90 20.34
CA GLY A 12 13.62 4.91 21.23
C GLY A 12 12.60 4.13 22.09
N SER A 13 11.30 4.43 21.98
CA SER A 13 10.26 3.66 22.68
C SER A 13 10.04 2.25 22.11
N ILE A 14 10.69 1.91 20.98
CA ILE A 14 10.66 0.53 20.45
C ILE A 14 11.24 -0.50 21.43
N TYR A 15 12.13 -0.10 22.34
CA TYR A 15 12.67 -1.00 23.37
C TYR A 15 11.61 -1.42 24.39
N GLU A 16 10.59 -0.61 24.63
CA GLU A 16 9.46 -0.97 25.49
C GLU A 16 8.65 -2.10 24.86
N LEU A 17 8.42 -2.01 23.54
CA LEU A 17 7.73 -3.05 22.78
C LEU A 17 8.55 -4.36 22.74
N LEU A 18 9.87 -4.26 22.58
CA LEU A 18 10.78 -5.41 22.50
C LEU A 18 11.07 -6.05 23.87
N SER A 19 10.86 -5.32 24.98
CA SER A 19 11.02 -5.84 26.34
C SER A 19 9.73 -6.42 26.91
N ALA A 20 8.58 -6.05 26.35
CA ALA A 20 7.31 -6.69 26.65
C ALA A 20 7.30 -8.16 26.13
N PRO A 21 6.64 -9.08 26.83
CA PRO A 21 6.54 -10.49 26.42
C PRO A 21 5.51 -10.67 25.28
N VAL A 22 5.70 -9.95 24.18
CA VAL A 22 4.80 -9.95 23.01
C VAL A 22 5.48 -10.71 21.88
N SER A 23 4.75 -11.61 21.23
CA SER A 23 5.24 -12.37 20.08
C SER A 23 5.45 -11.46 18.87
N TYR A 24 6.44 -11.79 18.03
CA TYR A 24 6.68 -11.10 16.76
C TYR A 24 5.43 -11.09 15.87
N LEU A 25 4.62 -12.15 15.89
CA LEU A 25 3.39 -12.24 15.11
C LEU A 25 2.34 -11.23 15.59
N GLU A 26 2.21 -11.04 16.91
CA GLU A 26 1.27 -10.09 17.49
C GLU A 26 1.64 -8.65 17.13
N ILE A 27 2.93 -8.33 17.15
CA ILE A 27 3.45 -7.03 16.71
C ILE A 27 3.10 -6.78 15.24
N VAL A 28 3.38 -7.74 14.37
CA VAL A 28 3.08 -7.63 12.94
C VAL A 28 1.57 -7.44 12.73
N ILE A 29 0.73 -8.27 13.35
CA ILE A 29 -0.73 -8.18 13.23
C ILE A 29 -1.23 -6.82 13.74
N ALA A 30 -0.72 -6.31 14.86
CA ALA A 30 -1.14 -5.02 15.40
C ALA A 30 -0.83 -3.86 14.46
N TYR A 31 0.43 -3.76 13.99
CA TYR A 31 0.83 -2.65 13.10
C TYR A 31 0.26 -2.76 11.70
N VAL A 32 0.30 -3.97 11.11
CA VAL A 32 -0.20 -4.22 9.75
C VAL A 32 -1.72 -4.18 9.75
N GLY A 33 -2.37 -4.80 10.73
CA GLY A 33 -3.82 -4.78 10.89
C GLY A 33 -4.34 -3.36 11.06
N GLY A 34 -3.78 -2.58 11.98
CA GLY A 34 -4.16 -1.17 12.15
C GLY A 34 -3.99 -0.33 10.88
N ALA A 35 -2.88 -0.53 10.15
CA ALA A 35 -2.65 0.14 8.88
C ALA A 35 -3.62 -0.32 7.77
N ALA A 36 -3.88 -1.62 7.67
CA ALA A 36 -4.75 -2.21 6.66
C ALA A 36 -6.21 -1.80 6.88
N THR A 37 -6.71 -1.85 8.12
CA THR A 37 -8.07 -1.40 8.47
C THR A 37 -8.28 0.05 8.07
N LYS A 38 -7.33 0.95 8.40
CA LYS A 38 -7.40 2.35 7.98
C LYS A 38 -7.46 2.49 6.45
N SER A 39 -6.62 1.75 5.72
CA SER A 39 -6.59 1.78 4.26
C SER A 39 -7.88 1.27 3.63
N ILE A 40 -8.47 0.20 4.18
CA ILE A 40 -9.76 -0.35 3.72
C ILE A 40 -10.88 0.68 3.92
N ILE A 41 -10.96 1.28 5.11
CA ILE A 41 -11.96 2.33 5.41
C ILE A 41 -11.82 3.48 4.41
N LEU A 42 -10.59 3.94 4.16
CA LEU A 42 -10.34 5.01 3.20
C LEU A 42 -10.75 4.61 1.76
N GLY A 43 -10.42 3.39 1.33
CA GLY A 43 -10.82 2.88 0.03
C GLY A 43 -12.34 2.78 -0.15
N LEU A 44 -13.06 2.35 0.89
CA LEU A 44 -14.53 2.30 0.88
C LEU A 44 -15.14 3.71 0.84
N ILE A 45 -14.58 4.67 1.58
CA ILE A 45 -15.02 6.07 1.52
C ILE A 45 -14.82 6.64 0.12
N ILE A 46 -13.67 6.38 -0.52
CA ILE A 46 -13.40 6.82 -1.90
C ILE A 46 -14.39 6.18 -2.88
N LEU A 47 -14.68 4.88 -2.75
CA LEU A 47 -15.66 4.21 -3.60
C LEU A 47 -17.06 4.83 -3.43
N ALA A 48 -17.49 5.06 -2.19
CA ALA A 48 -18.77 5.65 -1.88
C ALA A 48 -18.89 7.06 -2.46
N THR A 49 -17.88 7.92 -2.29
CA THR A 49 -17.91 9.27 -2.85
C THR A 49 -17.83 9.26 -4.38
N ALA A 50 -16.99 8.41 -4.98
CA ALA A 50 -16.90 8.29 -6.43
C ALA A 50 -18.23 7.87 -7.08
N SER A 51 -18.98 6.99 -6.41
CA SER A 51 -20.30 6.52 -6.88
C SER A 51 -21.36 7.63 -6.96
N LEU A 52 -21.16 8.75 -6.24
CA LEU A 52 -22.04 9.92 -6.31
C LEU A 52 -21.73 10.81 -7.52
N PHE A 53 -20.49 10.82 -8.01
CA PHE A 53 -20.05 11.69 -9.11
C PHE A 53 -20.06 10.98 -10.47
N VAL A 54 -19.86 9.67 -10.49
CA VAL A 54 -19.73 8.87 -11.71
C VAL A 54 -20.64 7.65 -11.60
N PRO A 55 -21.40 7.27 -12.65
CA PRO A 55 -22.17 6.03 -12.67
C PRO A 55 -21.22 4.83 -12.67
N LEU A 56 -20.88 4.33 -11.48
CA LEU A 56 -20.05 3.14 -11.28
C LEU A 56 -20.92 1.90 -11.28
N GLN A 57 -20.58 0.92 -12.13
CA GLN A 57 -21.17 -0.41 -12.12
C GLN A 57 -20.17 -1.41 -11.54
N ILE A 58 -20.55 -2.04 -10.42
CA ILE A 58 -19.74 -3.07 -9.77
C ILE A 58 -20.26 -4.43 -10.21
N GLU A 59 -19.65 -5.00 -11.24
CA GLU A 59 -20.03 -6.32 -11.78
C GLU A 59 -19.70 -7.46 -10.78
N HIS A 60 -18.59 -7.33 -10.05
CA HIS A 60 -18.06 -8.40 -9.19
C HIS A 60 -17.68 -7.89 -7.78
N PRO A 61 -18.66 -7.68 -6.89
CA PRO A 61 -18.43 -7.05 -5.58
C PRO A 61 -17.53 -7.87 -4.64
N PHE A 62 -17.63 -9.21 -4.67
CA PHE A 62 -16.79 -10.08 -3.84
C PHE A 62 -15.31 -10.01 -4.24
N TRP A 63 -15.02 -10.04 -5.53
CA TRP A 63 -13.66 -9.93 -6.05
C TRP A 63 -13.08 -8.55 -5.77
N MET A 64 -13.87 -7.48 -5.97
CA MET A 64 -13.47 -6.13 -5.62
C MET A 64 -13.04 -6.02 -4.14
N LEU A 65 -13.87 -6.54 -3.21
CA LEU A 65 -13.53 -6.53 -1.79
C LEU A 65 -12.30 -7.37 -1.47
N ALA A 66 -12.17 -8.55 -2.08
CA ALA A 66 -10.99 -9.40 -1.90
C ALA A 66 -9.71 -8.69 -2.36
N PHE A 67 -9.71 -8.08 -3.54
CA PHE A 67 -8.58 -7.30 -4.05
C PHE A 67 -8.28 -6.09 -3.18
N LEU A 68 -9.30 -5.39 -2.68
CA LEU A 68 -9.13 -4.27 -1.74
C LEU A 68 -8.38 -4.72 -0.48
N ILE A 69 -8.82 -5.82 0.14
CA ILE A 69 -8.20 -6.37 1.36
C ILE A 69 -6.77 -6.84 1.07
N LEU A 70 -6.56 -7.63 0.01
CA LEU A 70 -5.24 -8.15 -0.36
C LEU A 70 -4.25 -7.02 -0.63
N THR A 71 -4.69 -5.98 -1.34
CA THR A 71 -3.87 -4.80 -1.63
C THR A 71 -3.54 -4.03 -0.36
N ALA A 72 -4.56 -3.78 0.49
CA ALA A 72 -4.37 -3.07 1.75
C ALA A 72 -3.39 -3.79 2.69
N VAL A 73 -3.47 -5.12 2.79
CA VAL A 73 -2.57 -5.94 3.59
C VAL A 73 -1.17 -5.97 2.98
N THR A 74 -1.05 -6.19 1.67
CA THR A 74 0.25 -6.27 0.97
C THR A 74 1.03 -4.96 1.09
N PHE A 75 0.41 -3.82 0.80
CA PHE A 75 1.07 -2.51 0.94
C PHE A 75 1.33 -2.14 2.41
N SER A 76 0.51 -2.62 3.35
CA SER A 76 0.79 -2.44 4.78
C SER A 76 1.99 -3.27 5.24
N LEU A 77 2.13 -4.52 4.79
CA LEU A 77 3.31 -5.35 5.04
C LEU A 77 4.56 -4.73 4.41
N PHE A 78 4.48 -4.30 3.16
CA PHE A 78 5.58 -3.63 2.47
C PHE A 78 6.02 -2.37 3.22
N GLY A 79 5.05 -1.52 3.60
CA GLY A 79 5.31 -0.36 4.44
C GLY A 79 5.96 -0.73 5.78
N PHE A 80 5.49 -1.79 6.44
CA PHE A 80 6.04 -2.24 7.72
C PHE A 80 7.53 -2.65 7.57
N ILE A 81 7.87 -3.40 6.52
CA ILE A 81 9.26 -3.79 6.21
C ILE A 81 10.13 -2.55 6.00
N ILE A 82 9.66 -1.56 5.22
CA ILE A 82 10.39 -0.29 5.00
C ILE A 82 10.59 0.45 6.32
N GLY A 83 9.57 0.50 7.19
CA GLY A 83 9.67 1.17 8.48
C GLY A 83 10.74 0.56 9.40
N ILE A 84 10.90 -0.77 9.37
CA ILE A 84 11.98 -1.45 10.09
C ILE A 84 13.34 -1.16 9.46
N TRP A 85 13.42 -1.20 8.13
CA TRP A 85 14.68 -1.00 7.39
C TRP A 85 15.20 0.44 7.44
N ALA A 86 14.30 1.42 7.47
CA ALA A 86 14.65 2.83 7.44
C ALA A 86 15.50 3.24 8.65
N LYS A 87 16.54 4.05 8.40
CA LYS A 87 17.42 4.64 9.41
C LYS A 87 17.13 6.13 9.60
N SER A 88 16.76 6.85 8.53
CA SER A 88 16.32 8.25 8.59
C SER A 88 14.89 8.43 8.05
N PHE A 89 14.26 9.56 8.40
CA PHE A 89 12.97 9.95 7.82
C PHE A 89 13.08 10.17 6.31
N GLU A 90 14.23 10.63 5.78
CA GLU A 90 14.41 10.79 4.34
C GLU A 90 14.36 9.43 3.63
N GLN A 91 15.04 8.42 4.19
CA GLN A 91 15.01 7.06 3.66
C GLN A 91 13.60 6.45 3.69
N LEU A 92 12.80 6.80 4.71
CA LEU A 92 11.41 6.37 4.83
C LEU A 92 10.51 6.99 3.74
N GLN A 93 10.78 8.24 3.34
CA GLN A 93 10.03 8.96 2.32
C GLN A 93 10.54 8.70 0.89
N LEU A 94 11.77 8.20 0.74
CA LEU A 94 12.35 7.84 -0.55
C LEU A 94 11.49 6.78 -1.27
N VAL A 95 11.07 5.72 -0.56
CA VAL A 95 10.32 4.63 -1.19
C VAL A 95 8.96 5.08 -1.75
N PRO A 96 8.10 5.80 -0.99
CA PRO A 96 6.88 6.38 -1.55
C PRO A 96 7.13 7.24 -2.80
N LEU A 97 8.11 8.16 -2.74
CA LEU A 97 8.30 9.17 -3.79
C LEU A 97 9.00 8.62 -5.04
N LEU A 98 10.03 7.80 -4.86
CA LEU A 98 10.90 7.35 -5.94
C LEU A 98 10.48 6.01 -6.54
N ILE A 99 9.65 5.23 -5.82
CA ILE A 99 9.20 3.90 -6.27
C ILE A 99 7.68 3.89 -6.45
N VAL A 100 6.90 4.17 -5.41
CA VAL A 100 5.43 4.02 -5.47
C VAL A 100 4.79 5.00 -6.44
N THR A 101 5.18 6.29 -6.41
CA THR A 101 4.69 7.30 -7.33
C THR A 101 4.92 6.93 -8.80
N PRO A 102 6.16 6.67 -9.27
CA PRO A 102 6.37 6.30 -10.67
C PRO A 102 5.71 4.98 -11.05
N LEU A 103 5.65 3.98 -10.16
CA LEU A 103 4.88 2.75 -10.43
C LEU A 103 3.39 3.03 -10.61
N THR A 104 2.81 3.96 -9.84
CA THR A 104 1.40 4.32 -9.97
C THR A 104 1.13 5.04 -11.28
N PHE A 105 2.02 5.95 -11.69
CA PHE A 105 1.96 6.58 -13.01
C PHE A 105 2.12 5.56 -14.13
N LEU A 106 3.04 4.61 -13.97
CA LEU A 106 3.30 3.61 -14.98
C LEU A 106 2.19 2.53 -15.07
N GLY A 107 1.33 2.45 -14.06
CA GLY A 107 0.30 1.40 -13.90
C GLY A 107 -0.91 1.49 -14.81
N GLY A 108 -0.95 2.46 -15.73
CA GLY A 108 -2.04 2.58 -16.72
C GLY A 108 -3.27 3.37 -16.24
N SER A 109 -3.19 4.04 -15.08
CA SER A 109 -4.25 4.92 -14.57
C SER A 109 -4.42 6.21 -15.37
N PHE A 110 -3.32 6.73 -15.94
CA PHE A 110 -3.31 8.00 -16.69
C PHE A 110 -3.19 7.79 -18.21
N TYR A 111 -2.80 6.60 -18.65
CA TYR A 111 -2.65 6.25 -20.06
C TYR A 111 -3.02 4.79 -20.29
N SER A 112 -3.62 4.46 -21.43
CA SER A 112 -3.88 3.07 -21.77
C SER A 112 -2.57 2.34 -22.08
N ILE A 113 -2.37 1.16 -21.47
CA ILE A 113 -1.17 0.31 -21.65
C ILE A 113 -0.98 -0.09 -23.12
N HIS A 114 -2.07 -0.12 -23.90
CA HIS A 114 -2.06 -0.42 -25.33
C HIS A 114 -1.41 0.68 -26.19
N MET A 115 -1.21 1.89 -25.65
CA MET A 115 -0.59 3.01 -26.36
C MET A 115 0.95 3.04 -26.26
N LEU A 116 1.55 2.20 -25.41
CA LEU A 116 3.00 2.17 -25.20
C LEU A 116 3.72 1.29 -26.24
N PRO A 117 4.75 1.82 -26.94
CA PRO A 117 5.51 1.04 -27.91
C PRO A 117 6.48 0.06 -27.23
N GLY A 118 6.48 -1.19 -27.71
CA GLY A 118 7.49 -2.23 -27.46
C GLY A 118 7.94 -2.37 -25.99
N ILE A 119 9.17 -1.98 -25.71
CA ILE A 119 9.86 -2.13 -24.42
C ILE A 119 9.06 -1.56 -23.24
N TRP A 120 8.37 -0.42 -23.42
CA TRP A 120 7.62 0.22 -22.35
C TRP A 120 6.36 -0.57 -21.95
N LYS A 121 5.75 -1.29 -22.89
CA LYS A 121 4.65 -2.21 -22.59
C LYS A 121 5.14 -3.39 -21.75
N THR A 122 6.29 -3.96 -22.11
CA THR A 122 6.89 -5.08 -21.35
C THR A 122 7.26 -4.65 -19.92
N ILE A 123 7.89 -3.48 -19.74
CA ILE A 123 8.23 -2.94 -18.41
C ILE A 123 6.96 -2.70 -17.58
N THR A 124 5.93 -2.14 -18.21
CA THR A 124 4.63 -1.89 -17.56
C THR A 124 3.98 -3.20 -17.09
N LEU A 125 4.08 -4.30 -17.84
CA LEU A 125 3.52 -5.59 -17.41
C LEU A 125 4.24 -6.21 -16.20
N PHE A 126 5.49 -5.83 -15.91
CA PHE A 126 6.16 -6.24 -14.66
C PHE A 126 5.66 -5.46 -13.44
N ASN A 127 4.91 -4.38 -13.64
CA ASN A 127 4.39 -3.56 -12.56
C ASN A 127 3.14 -4.22 -11.96
N PRO A 128 3.18 -4.65 -10.68
CA PRO A 128 2.02 -5.28 -10.05
C PRO A 128 0.82 -4.33 -9.96
N VAL A 129 1.05 -3.00 -10.01
CA VAL A 129 -0.01 -1.99 -9.97
C VAL A 129 -0.91 -2.03 -11.21
N VAL A 130 -0.40 -2.50 -12.36
CA VAL A 130 -1.20 -2.66 -13.58
C VAL A 130 -2.39 -3.59 -13.36
N TYR A 131 -2.15 -4.71 -12.68
CA TYR A 131 -3.16 -5.72 -12.41
C TYR A 131 -4.16 -5.31 -11.31
N LEU A 132 -3.87 -4.23 -10.58
CA LEU A 132 -4.81 -3.66 -9.61
C LEU A 132 -5.79 -2.68 -10.28
N ILE A 133 -5.48 -2.20 -11.49
CA ILE A 133 -6.23 -1.16 -12.20
C ILE A 133 -6.96 -1.72 -13.43
N SER A 134 -6.38 -2.73 -14.10
CA SER A 134 -6.95 -3.39 -15.30
C SER A 134 -7.88 -4.53 -14.94
#